data_AF-V9IH18-F1
#
_entry.id   AF-V9IH18-F1
#
_cell.length_a   1.000
_cell.length_b   1.000
_cell.length_c   1.000
_cell.angle_alpha   90.00
_cell.angle_beta   90.00
_cell.angle_gamma   90.00
#
_symmetry.space_group_name_H-M   'P 1'
#
loop_
_entity.id
_entity.type
_entity.pdbx_description
1 polymer ?
#
loop_
_entity_poly.entity_id
_entity_poly.type
_entity_poly.pdbx_seq_one_letter_code
_entity_poly.pdbx_strand_id
1 'polypeptide(L)'
;MGTYKHVGRIRSARLIGKELAQFYSELGENQKAVAFLSDALKTYTDEGWSHLGAQTQLELAQCYKRMDDVEKYTKICAAIASLDVLHITVRNTYFEEMFGYMKMISSHNLYS
;
A
#
# COMPACT_ATOMS: atom_id res chain seq x y z
N MET A 1 17.87 -22.11 4.73
CA MET A 1 17.37 -22.55 6.06
C MET A 1 17.24 -21.32 6.97
N GLY A 2 16.05 -20.72 7.07
CA GLY A 2 15.82 -19.59 7.97
C GLY A 2 15.60 -20.09 9.40
N THR A 3 16.52 -19.81 10.32
CA THR A 3 16.33 -20.12 11.74
C THR A 3 15.42 -19.07 12.40
N TYR A 4 14.76 -19.41 13.51
CA TYR A 4 13.87 -18.49 14.26
C TYR A 4 14.52 -17.13 14.58
N LYS A 5 15.85 -17.09 14.75
CA LYS A 5 16.60 -15.84 14.96
C LYS A 5 16.56 -14.91 13.75
N HIS A 6 16.63 -15.44 12.54
CA HIS A 6 16.56 -14.64 11.32
C HIS A 6 15.15 -14.09 11.10
N VAL A 7 14.13 -14.90 11.34
CA VAL A 7 12.72 -14.49 11.25
C VAL A 7 12.40 -13.36 12.24
N GLY A 8 12.86 -13.49 13.49
CA GLY A 8 12.70 -12.43 14.50
C GLY A 8 13.34 -11.10 14.07
N ARG A 9 14.57 -11.14 13.55
CA ARG A 9 15.26 -9.93 13.06
C ARG A 9 14.55 -9.27 11.90
N ILE A 10 14.05 -10.06 10.93
CA ILE A 10 13.31 -9.53 9.78
C ILE A 10 12.04 -8.82 10.26
N ARG A 11 11.26 -9.45 11.14
CA ARG A 11 10.03 -8.87 11.69
C ARG A 11 10.30 -7.60 12.49
N SER A 12 11.32 -7.59 13.35
CA SER A 12 11.74 -6.38 14.07
C SER A 12 12.16 -5.26 13.10
N ALA A 13 12.91 -5.59 12.05
CA ALA A 13 13.28 -4.61 11.02
C ALA A 13 12.05 -4.06 10.28
N ARG A 14 11.02 -4.87 10.03
CA ARG A 14 9.76 -4.39 9.43
C ARG A 14 8.99 -3.47 10.37
N LEU A 15 8.97 -3.74 11.68
CA LEU A 15 8.35 -2.86 12.66
C LEU A 15 9.02 -1.48 12.68
N ILE A 16 10.35 -1.44 12.76
CA ILE A 16 11.12 -0.18 12.68
C ILE A 16 10.90 0.49 11.32
N GLY A 17 10.87 -0.28 10.23
CA GLY A 17 10.58 0.24 8.90
C GLY A 17 9.22 0.92 8.82
N LYS A 18 8.19 0.41 9.51
CA LYS A 18 6.87 1.03 9.55
C LYS A 18 6.89 2.36 10.32
N GLU A 19 7.59 2.42 11.45
CA GLU A 19 7.77 3.68 12.20
C GLU A 19 8.53 4.73 11.35
N LEU A 20 9.56 4.30 10.62
CA LEU A 20 10.26 5.15 9.66
C LEU A 20 9.35 5.60 8.52
N ALA A 21 8.48 4.72 8.01
CA ALA A 21 7.53 5.08 6.97
C ALA A 21 6.58 6.19 7.46
N GLN A 22 6.05 6.06 8.66
CA GLN A 22 5.20 7.09 9.28
C GLN A 22 5.97 8.42 9.42
N PHE A 23 7.19 8.37 9.95
CA PHE A 23 8.05 9.54 10.09
C PHE A 23 8.30 10.25 8.74
N TYR A 24 8.67 9.51 7.70
CA TYR A 24 8.88 10.09 6.38
C TYR A 24 7.59 10.63 5.75
N SER A 25 6.45 9.97 5.96
CA SER A 25 5.14 10.46 5.52
C SER A 25 4.75 11.77 6.21
N GLU A 26 5.06 11.94 7.50
CA GLU A 26 4.83 13.18 8.26
C GLU A 26 5.74 14.31 7.77
N LEU A 27 6.95 14.00 7.31
CA LEU A 27 7.85 14.95 6.66
C LEU A 27 7.47 15.27 5.20
N GLY A 28 6.44 14.62 4.64
CA GLY A 28 6.07 14.75 3.23
C GLY A 28 6.98 13.99 2.26
N GLU A 29 7.98 13.26 2.76
CA GLU A 29 8.90 12.43 1.98
C GLU A 29 8.26 11.08 1.61
N ASN A 30 7.08 11.12 0.98
CA ASN A 30 6.24 9.95 0.73
C ASN A 30 6.94 8.85 -0.10
N GLN A 31 7.91 9.19 -0.96
CA GLN A 31 8.68 8.19 -1.72
C GLN A 31 9.51 7.29 -0.81
N LYS A 32 10.12 7.83 0.25
CA LYS A 32 10.87 7.02 1.23
C LYS A 32 9.93 6.15 2.05
N ALA A 33 8.78 6.70 2.45
CA ALA A 33 7.75 5.93 3.14
C ALA A 33 7.29 4.71 2.32
N VAL A 34 7.04 4.90 1.03
CA VAL A 34 6.65 3.82 0.10
C VAL A 34 7.69 2.69 0.06
N ALA A 35 8.99 3.00 0.10
CA ALA A 35 10.03 1.96 0.09
C ALA A 35 9.91 1.05 1.32
N PHE A 36 9.79 1.63 2.52
CA PHE A 36 9.63 0.87 3.76
C PHE A 36 8.33 0.07 3.81
N LEU A 37 7.21 0.69 3.39
CA LEU A 37 5.91 0.02 3.35
C LEU A 37 5.87 -1.12 2.33
N SER A 38 6.53 -0.97 1.18
CA SER A 38 6.59 -2.02 0.14
C SER A 38 7.34 -3.26 0.64
N ASP A 39 8.47 -3.07 1.33
CA ASP A 39 9.19 -4.19 1.94
C ASP A 39 8.37 -4.88 3.06
N ALA A 40 7.67 -4.09 3.88
CA ALA A 40 6.80 -4.60 4.93
C ALA A 40 5.65 -5.41 4.32
N LEU A 41 4.98 -4.88 3.29
CA LEU A 41 3.91 -5.55 2.58
C LEU A 41 4.38 -6.89 2.02
N LYS A 42 5.54 -6.92 1.35
CA LYS A 42 6.12 -8.17 0.82
C LYS A 42 6.31 -9.22 1.92
N THR A 43 6.88 -8.81 3.05
CA THR A 43 7.09 -9.72 4.18
C THR A 43 5.76 -10.24 4.73
N TYR A 44 4.76 -9.36 4.88
CA TYR A 44 3.45 -9.73 5.40
C TYR A 44 2.67 -10.64 4.44
N THR A 45 2.81 -10.45 3.12
CA THR A 45 2.22 -11.35 2.13
C THR A 45 2.92 -12.71 2.14
N ASP A 46 4.26 -12.74 2.20
CA ASP A 46 5.04 -13.98 2.19
C ASP A 46 4.78 -14.82 3.46
N GLU A 47 4.51 -14.17 4.59
CA GLU A 47 4.20 -14.82 5.87
C GLU A 47 2.68 -15.04 6.11
N GLY A 48 1.81 -14.65 5.18
CA GLY A 48 0.36 -14.85 5.27
C GLY A 48 -0.35 -13.97 6.31
N TRP A 49 0.22 -12.83 6.66
CA TRP A 49 -0.33 -11.89 7.65
C TRP A 49 -1.31 -10.92 7.00
N SER A 50 -2.50 -11.43 6.67
CA SER A 50 -3.51 -10.73 5.86
C SER A 50 -3.92 -9.37 6.39
N HIS A 51 -4.16 -9.25 7.71
CA HIS A 51 -4.58 -7.99 8.33
C HIS A 51 -3.49 -6.92 8.27
N LEU A 52 -2.23 -7.31 8.53
CA LEU A 52 -1.09 -6.39 8.43
C LEU A 52 -0.85 -5.98 6.99
N GLY A 53 -0.93 -6.93 6.05
CA GLY A 53 -0.84 -6.65 4.61
C GLY A 53 -1.91 -5.64 4.16
N ALA A 54 -3.16 -5.83 4.57
CA ALA A 54 -4.26 -4.91 4.25
C ALA A 54 -4.03 -3.50 4.81
N GLN A 55 -3.59 -3.39 6.07
CA GLN A 55 -3.26 -2.10 6.67
C GLN A 55 -2.13 -1.40 5.90
N THR A 56 -1.06 -2.12 5.54
CA THR A 56 0.05 -1.57 4.77
C THR A 56 -0.39 -1.12 3.37
N GLN A 57 -1.32 -1.83 2.72
CA GLN A 57 -1.87 -1.39 1.43
C GLN A 57 -2.66 -0.07 1.55
N LEU A 58 -3.43 0.12 2.63
CA LEU A 58 -4.13 1.38 2.90
C LEU A 58 -3.14 2.54 3.10
N GLU A 59 -2.07 2.32 3.84
CA GLU A 59 -0.99 3.31 4.06
C GLU A 59 -0.28 3.67 2.74
N LEU A 60 0.01 2.67 1.89
CA LEU A 60 0.56 2.90 0.55
C LEU A 60 -0.39 3.70 -0.35
N ALA A 61 -1.69 3.42 -0.32
CA ALA A 61 -2.68 4.17 -1.08
C ALA A 61 -2.67 5.66 -0.68
N GLN A 62 -2.60 5.97 0.62
CA GLN A 62 -2.46 7.35 1.07
C GLN A 62 -1.18 8.00 0.55
N CYS A 63 -0.06 7.28 0.54
CA CYS A 63 1.19 7.78 -0.01
C CYS A 63 1.09 8.08 -1.51
N TYR A 64 0.56 7.16 -2.31
CA TYR A 64 0.39 7.36 -3.76
C TYR A 64 -0.55 8.52 -4.06
N LYS A 65 -1.63 8.68 -3.29
CA LYS A 65 -2.55 9.83 -3.41
C LYS A 65 -1.84 11.15 -3.15
N ARG A 66 -1.01 11.23 -2.10
CA ARG A 66 -0.25 12.45 -1.74
C ARG A 66 0.83 12.81 -2.77
N MET A 67 1.36 11.81 -3.47
CA MET A 67 2.36 12.01 -4.52
C MET A 67 1.73 12.30 -5.90
N ASP A 68 0.40 12.30 -6.01
CA ASP A 68 -0.34 12.39 -7.27
C ASP A 68 0.09 11.30 -8.30
N ASP A 69 0.54 10.14 -7.81
CA ASP A 69 0.92 9.00 -8.65
C ASP A 69 -0.35 8.22 -9.02
N VAL A 70 -1.10 8.76 -9.97
CA VAL A 70 -2.42 8.26 -10.38
C VAL A 70 -2.37 6.80 -10.84
N GLU A 71 -1.33 6.39 -11.54
CA GLU A 71 -1.18 5.01 -12.02
C GLU A 71 -1.03 4.02 -10.85
N LYS A 72 -0.09 4.28 -9.93
CA LYS A 72 0.09 3.40 -8.77
C LYS A 72 -1.08 3.47 -7.82
N TYR A 73 -1.69 4.65 -7.66
CA TYR A 73 -2.89 4.82 -6.87
C TYR A 73 -4.03 3.94 -7.38
N THR A 74 -4.30 3.97 -8.69
CA THR A 74 -5.36 3.17 -9.31
C THR A 74 -5.12 1.67 -9.10
N LYS A 75 -3.88 1.20 -9.30
CA LYS A 75 -3.51 -0.21 -9.08
C LYS A 75 -3.72 -0.65 -7.65
N ILE A 76 -3.33 0.16 -6.67
CA ILE A 76 -3.50 -0.22 -5.27
C ILE A 76 -4.95 -0.15 -4.81
N CYS A 77 -5.76 0.77 -5.36
CA CYS A 77 -7.20 0.79 -5.12
C CYS A 77 -7.86 -0.51 -5.60
N ALA A 78 -7.47 -1.02 -6.77
CA ALA A 78 -7.92 -2.32 -7.28
C ALA A 78 -7.54 -3.48 -6.34
N ALA A 79 -6.31 -3.46 -5.82
CA ALA A 79 -5.84 -4.46 -4.86
C ALA A 79 -6.67 -4.40 -3.55
N ILE A 80 -6.89 -3.22 -2.99
CA ILE A 80 -7.66 -3.03 -1.75
C ILE A 80 -9.12 -3.46 -1.93
N ALA A 81 -9.74 -3.13 -3.06
CA ALA A 81 -11.13 -3.52 -3.35
C ALA A 81 -11.32 -5.05 -3.41
N SER A 82 -10.27 -5.81 -3.70
CA SER A 82 -10.29 -7.27 -3.75
C SER A 82 -9.90 -7.97 -2.44
N LEU A 83 -9.57 -7.22 -1.37
CA LEU A 83 -9.19 -7.79 -0.08
C LEU A 83 -10.40 -8.19 0.78
N ASP A 84 -10.67 -9.50 0.90
CA ASP A 84 -11.79 -10.02 1.72
C ASP A 84 -11.65 -9.79 3.23
N VAL A 85 -10.43 -9.51 3.71
CA VAL A 85 -10.16 -9.19 5.12
C VAL A 85 -10.67 -7.80 5.53
N LEU A 86 -10.95 -6.94 4.55
CA LEU A 86 -11.49 -5.60 4.78
C LEU A 86 -13.02 -5.61 4.72
N HIS A 87 -13.63 -4.73 5.52
CA HIS A 87 -15.07 -4.54 5.50
C HIS A 87 -15.54 -4.07 4.12
N ILE A 88 -16.72 -4.53 3.69
CA ILE A 88 -17.27 -4.25 2.37
C ILE A 88 -17.37 -2.75 2.04
N THR A 89 -17.61 -1.91 3.05
CA THR A 89 -17.66 -0.46 2.86
C THR A 89 -16.32 0.12 2.41
N VAL A 90 -15.20 -0.32 3.00
CA VAL A 90 -13.85 0.11 2.61
C VAL A 90 -13.53 -0.41 1.21
N ARG A 91 -13.88 -1.66 0.90
CA ARG A 91 -13.66 -2.21 -0.43
C ARG A 91 -14.40 -1.44 -1.51
N ASN A 92 -15.68 -1.10 -1.25
CA ASN A 92 -16.50 -0.33 -2.18
C ASN A 92 -15.96 1.10 -2.37
N THR A 93 -15.48 1.76 -1.32
CA THR A 93 -14.91 3.11 -1.46
C THR A 93 -13.69 3.11 -2.37
N TYR A 94 -12.79 2.14 -2.21
CA TYR A 94 -11.61 2.03 -3.07
C TYR A 94 -11.95 1.54 -4.49
N PHE A 95 -13.00 0.73 -4.65
CA PHE A 95 -13.51 0.36 -5.97
C PHE A 95 -14.04 1.58 -6.74
N GLU A 96 -14.83 2.43 -6.08
CA GLU A 96 -15.35 3.66 -6.67
C GLU A 96 -14.23 4.64 -7.04
N GLU A 97 -13.24 4.82 -6.16
CA GLU A 97 -12.08 5.66 -6.48
C GLU A 97 -11.28 5.11 -7.67
N MET A 98 -10.96 3.80 -7.69
CA MET A 98 -10.31 3.16 -8.83
C MET A 98 -11.07 3.45 -10.13
N PHE A 99 -12.38 3.27 -10.13
CA PHE A 99 -13.22 3.48 -11.31
C PHE A 99 -13.24 4.95 -11.76
N GLY A 100 -13.25 5.89 -10.81
CA GLY A 100 -13.14 7.32 -11.08
C GLY A 100 -11.82 7.69 -11.77
N TYR A 101 -10.69 7.27 -11.19
CA TYR A 101 -9.37 7.55 -11.76
C TYR A 101 -9.15 6.85 -13.11
N MET A 102 -9.66 5.63 -13.29
CA MET A 102 -9.57 4.91 -14.57
C MET A 102 -10.27 5.67 -15.71
N LYS A 103 -11.44 6.27 -15.45
CA LYS A 103 -12.12 7.14 -16.41
C LYS A 103 -11.31 8.39 -16.75
N MET A 104 -10.69 9.01 -15.75
CA MET A 104 -9.82 10.17 -15.95
C MET A 104 -8.63 9.82 -16.86
N ILE A 105 -7.92 8.72 -16.57
CA ILE A 105 -6.79 8.24 -17.40
C ILE A 105 -7.26 7.97 -18.83
N SER A 106 -8.38 7.25 -19.00
CA SER A 106 -8.92 6.92 -20.33
C SER A 106 -9.28 8.18 -21.13
N SER A 107 -9.83 9.21 -20.48
CA SER A 107 -10.14 10.48 -21.13
C SER A 107 -8.87 11.22 -21.57
N HIS A 108 -7.81 11.21 -20.75
CA HIS A 108 -6.56 11.89 -21.06
C HIS A 108 -5.80 11.24 -22.22
N ASN A 109 -5.89 9.92 -22.36
CA ASN A 109 -5.29 9.18 -23.48
C ASN A 109 -6.05 9.34 -24.80
N LEU A 110 -7.30 9.82 -24.78
CA LEU A 110 -8.08 10.11 -26.00
C LEU A 110 -7.74 11.47 -26.62
N TYR A 111 -7.05 12.35 -25.88
CA TYR A 111 -6.68 13.71 -26.31
C TYR A 111 -5.17 13.91 -26.48
N SER A 112 -4.37 12.85 -26.39
CA SER A 112 -2.91 12.87 -26.58
C SER A 112 -2.49 12.09 -27.82
#